data_AF-A0A5M8PLK1-F1
#
_entry.id   AF-A0A5M8PLK1-F1
#
_cell.length_a   1.000
_cell.length_b   1.000
_cell.length_c   1.000
_cell.angle_alpha   90.00
_cell.angle_beta   90.00
_cell.angle_gamma   90.00
#
_symmetry.space_group_name_H-M   'P 1'
#
loop_
_entity.id
_entity.type
_entity.pdbx_description
1 polymer ?
#
loop_
_entity_poly.entity_id
_entity_poly.type
_entity_poly.pdbx_seq_one_letter_code
_entity_poly.pdbx_strand_id
1 'polypeptide(L)'
;MRAITLSHTLILVQAAALSIALPLLLPADVFSSLATRGQVGDTDMSDAGIKAILTRPSPKPESALAPRRPPPTMTWYSPNSAVYVVITPITLITGDGVKELLENARDFVMDTIELAGDDLIPHGRFEFTGEDSLFLTVNNANNHQTTWVVLAGAVATVKDYMRVFSVWGSTTFFIYDGVNEVGVGKIG
;
A
#
# COMPACT_ATOMS: atom_id res chain seq x y z
N MET A 1 -75.03 -3.70 -17.73
CA MET A 1 -74.13 -4.28 -16.71
C MET A 1 -72.92 -4.85 -17.46
N ARG A 2 -71.66 -4.48 -17.26
CA ARG A 2 -70.94 -3.77 -16.19
C ARG A 2 -69.93 -2.81 -16.84
N ALA A 3 -69.82 -1.60 -16.30
CA ALA A 3 -68.71 -0.69 -16.59
C ALA A 3 -67.61 -0.95 -15.55
N ILE A 4 -66.40 -1.26 -15.99
CA ILE A 4 -65.22 -1.37 -15.12
C ILE A 4 -64.32 -0.18 -15.43
N THR A 5 -64.00 0.53 -14.37
CA THR A 5 -63.46 1.88 -14.26
C THR A 5 -61.96 1.97 -14.58
N LEU A 6 -61.65 2.79 -15.57
CA LEU A 6 -60.33 3.18 -16.09
C LEU A 6 -59.60 4.18 -15.16
N SER A 7 -59.50 3.88 -13.85
CA SER A 7 -59.04 4.86 -12.84
C SER A 7 -57.77 4.47 -12.05
N HIS A 8 -57.01 3.45 -12.48
CA HIS A 8 -55.87 2.94 -11.69
C HIS A 8 -54.49 3.09 -12.35
N THR A 9 -54.38 3.56 -13.59
CA THR A 9 -53.09 3.71 -14.29
C THR A 9 -52.44 5.09 -14.15
N LEU A 10 -53.09 6.06 -13.46
CA LEU A 10 -52.58 7.44 -13.37
C LEU A 10 -51.85 7.79 -12.06
N ILE A 11 -51.62 6.83 -11.15
CA ILE A 11 -50.99 7.14 -9.83
C ILE A 11 -49.52 6.68 -9.73
N LEU A 12 -49.03 5.83 -10.64
CA LEU A 12 -47.66 5.30 -10.54
C LEU A 12 -46.56 6.14 -11.21
N VAL A 13 -46.90 7.23 -11.89
CA VAL A 13 -45.90 8.11 -12.57
C VAL A 13 -45.46 9.29 -11.68
N GLN A 14 -46.10 9.53 -10.54
CA GLN A 14 -45.81 10.70 -9.69
C GLN A 14 -44.87 10.44 -8.50
N ALA A 15 -44.33 9.22 -8.36
CA ALA A 15 -43.36 8.88 -7.30
C ALA A 15 -41.89 8.83 -7.78
N ALA A 16 -41.60 9.18 -9.03
CA ALA A 16 -40.23 9.19 -9.57
C ALA A 16 -39.61 10.60 -9.72
N ALA A 17 -40.37 11.67 -9.44
CA ALA A 17 -39.93 13.05 -9.68
C ALA A 17 -39.61 13.85 -8.40
N LEU A 18 -39.63 13.23 -7.22
CA LEU A 18 -39.38 13.91 -5.93
C LEU A 18 -38.33 13.17 -5.09
N SER A 19 -37.11 13.02 -5.61
CA SER A 19 -35.93 12.69 -4.79
C SER A 19 -34.63 13.36 -5.27
N ILE A 20 -34.72 14.36 -6.16
CA ILE A 20 -33.54 15.09 -6.70
C ILE A 20 -33.36 16.47 -6.02
N ALA A 21 -34.01 16.74 -4.90
CA ALA A 21 -33.86 18.02 -4.20
C ALA A 21 -33.78 17.83 -2.69
N LEU A 22 -32.66 17.28 -2.22
CA LEU A 22 -32.20 17.55 -0.85
C LEU A 22 -30.68 17.80 -0.85
N PRO A 23 -30.22 19.02 -1.16
CA PRO A 23 -28.91 19.45 -0.76
C PRO A 23 -29.00 20.40 0.45
N LEU A 24 -28.03 20.25 1.35
CA LEU A 24 -27.54 21.29 2.25
C LEU A 24 -28.47 21.72 3.39
N LEU A 25 -28.42 21.00 4.52
CA LEU A 25 -28.55 21.62 5.86
C LEU A 25 -28.05 20.70 6.99
N LEU A 26 -27.10 19.82 6.71
CA LEU A 26 -26.27 19.22 7.76
C LEU A 26 -24.97 20.03 7.84
N PRO A 27 -24.54 20.46 9.04
CA PRO A 27 -23.21 21.04 9.20
C PRO A 27 -22.18 20.02 8.71
N ALA A 28 -21.25 20.47 7.87
CA ALA A 28 -20.19 19.65 7.29
C ALA A 28 -19.17 19.10 8.32
N ASP A 29 -19.45 19.23 9.61
CA ASP A 29 -18.51 18.98 10.71
C ASP A 29 -18.70 17.63 11.41
N VAL A 30 -19.58 16.74 10.93
CA VAL A 30 -19.84 15.45 11.63
C VAL A 30 -19.20 14.23 10.95
N PHE A 31 -18.60 14.38 9.76
CA PHE A 31 -17.83 13.30 9.10
C PHE A 31 -16.52 13.77 8.46
N SER A 32 -15.80 14.68 9.10
CA SER A 32 -14.43 15.03 8.69
C SER A 32 -13.44 14.77 9.82
N SER A 33 -13.20 13.48 10.07
CA SER A 33 -11.93 13.03 10.66
C SER A 33 -10.91 12.68 9.55
N LEU A 34 -11.05 13.29 8.37
CA LEU A 34 -9.91 13.49 7.48
C LEU A 34 -9.08 14.62 8.08
N ALA A 35 -8.34 14.29 9.14
CA ALA A 35 -7.27 15.15 9.59
C ALA A 35 -6.42 15.50 8.37
N THR A 36 -6.17 16.79 8.17
CA THR A 36 -5.22 17.31 7.18
C THR A 36 -3.96 16.47 7.26
N ARG A 37 -3.71 15.62 6.24
CA ARG A 37 -2.54 14.73 6.20
C ARG A 37 -1.29 15.61 6.27
N GLY A 38 -0.67 15.67 7.44
CA GLY A 38 0.61 16.33 7.63
C GLY A 38 1.65 15.59 6.80
N GLN A 39 2.27 16.29 5.85
CA GLN A 39 3.52 15.84 5.25
C GLN A 39 4.56 15.75 6.36
N VAL A 40 4.98 14.54 6.70
CA VAL A 40 6.07 14.31 7.65
C VAL A 40 7.19 13.58 6.92
N GLY A 41 8.33 14.27 6.80
CA GLY A 41 9.62 13.67 6.47
C GLY A 41 10.22 14.16 5.17
N ASP A 42 10.88 15.32 5.22
CA ASP A 42 12.00 15.59 4.32
C ASP A 42 13.07 14.54 4.65
N THR A 43 13.42 13.67 3.69
CA THR A 43 14.37 12.59 3.89
C THR A 43 15.77 13.17 4.09
N ASP A 44 16.10 13.52 5.33
CA ASP A 44 17.47 13.83 5.73
C ASP A 44 18.25 12.51 5.81
N MET A 45 18.65 12.02 4.62
CA MET A 45 19.50 10.84 4.46
C MET A 45 20.90 11.15 5.00
N SER A 46 21.18 10.78 6.25
CA SER A 46 22.57 10.76 6.71
C SER A 46 23.34 9.65 5.95
N ASP A 47 24.40 10.01 5.24
CA ASP A 47 25.34 9.14 4.50
C ASP A 47 25.94 7.97 5.32
N ALA A 48 25.68 7.92 6.62
CA ALA A 48 26.18 6.90 7.54
C ALA A 48 25.60 5.50 7.27
N GLY A 49 24.38 5.39 6.72
CA GLY A 49 23.72 4.10 6.46
C GLY A 49 24.35 3.30 5.31
N ILE A 50 24.73 3.99 4.22
CA ILE A 50 25.24 3.36 3.00
C ILE A 50 26.67 2.80 3.21
N LYS A 51 27.51 3.51 3.97
CA LYS A 51 28.92 3.13 4.19
C LYS A 51 29.10 1.82 4.97
N ALA A 52 28.10 1.43 5.76
CA ALA A 52 28.13 0.19 6.53
C ALA A 52 27.90 -1.08 5.68
N ILE A 53 27.28 -0.95 4.50
CA ILE A 53 26.88 -2.10 3.66
C ILE A 53 28.07 -2.68 2.87
N LEU A 54 29.14 -1.92 2.64
CA LEU A 54 30.26 -2.32 1.76
C LEU A 54 31.56 -2.70 2.47
N THR A 55 31.62 -2.63 3.81
CA THR A 55 32.87 -2.91 4.54
C THR A 55 32.87 -4.32 5.08
N ARG A 56 33.45 -5.27 4.33
CA ARG A 56 33.69 -6.66 4.78
C ARG A 56 34.69 -6.66 5.95
N PRO A 57 34.31 -7.03 7.19
CA PRO A 57 35.26 -7.08 8.30
C PRO A 57 36.26 -8.24 8.10
N SER A 58 37.53 -7.98 8.44
CA SER A 58 38.56 -9.03 8.48
C SER A 58 38.20 -10.14 9.47
N PRO A 59 38.54 -11.41 9.19
CA PRO A 59 38.18 -12.53 10.05
C PRO A 59 38.90 -12.41 11.40
N LYS A 60 38.12 -12.23 12.47
CA LYS A 60 38.57 -12.26 13.86
C LYS A 60 38.36 -13.68 14.42
N PRO A 61 39.28 -14.21 15.25
CA PRO A 61 39.21 -15.60 15.71
C PRO A 61 37.92 -15.88 16.49
N GLU A 62 37.36 -17.07 16.23
CA GLU A 62 36.11 -17.61 16.74
C GLU A 62 36.01 -17.50 18.27
N SER A 63 35.05 -16.69 18.74
CA SER A 63 34.67 -16.67 20.15
C SER A 63 33.17 -16.36 20.25
N ALA A 64 32.43 -17.36 20.73
CA ALA A 64 30.99 -17.40 20.96
C ALA A 64 30.10 -17.12 19.72
N LEU A 65 29.00 -17.88 19.59
CA LEU A 65 27.93 -17.54 18.65
C LEU A 65 27.32 -16.20 19.09
N ALA A 66 27.87 -15.09 18.59
CA ALA A 66 27.30 -13.79 18.80
C ALA A 66 25.87 -13.77 18.22
N PRO A 67 24.89 -13.14 18.90
CA PRO A 67 23.56 -12.95 18.34
C PRO A 67 23.67 -12.37 16.93
N ARG A 68 22.92 -12.96 15.98
CA ARG A 68 22.90 -12.47 14.59
C ARG A 68 22.48 -11.00 14.64
N ARG A 69 23.37 -10.11 14.20
CA ARG A 69 23.04 -8.69 14.07
C ARG A 69 21.78 -8.57 13.20
N PRO A 70 20.74 -7.85 13.62
CA PRO A 70 19.56 -7.65 12.80
C PRO A 70 20.00 -7.01 11.47
N PRO A 71 19.37 -7.38 10.34
CA PRO A 71 19.69 -6.75 9.08
C PRO A 71 19.44 -5.24 9.17
N PRO A 72 20.21 -4.40 8.46
CA PRO A 72 19.94 -2.97 8.43
C PRO A 72 18.55 -2.73 7.83
N THR A 73 17.75 -1.92 8.51
CA THR A 73 16.42 -1.50 8.04
C THR A 73 16.49 -0.06 7.55
N MET A 74 15.72 0.27 6.51
CA MET A 74 15.66 1.61 5.95
C MET A 74 14.22 2.10 5.82
N THR A 75 13.95 3.30 6.31
CA THR A 75 12.66 3.97 6.13
C THR A 75 12.65 4.73 4.80
N TRP A 76 11.63 4.52 3.97
CA TRP A 76 11.44 5.21 2.68
C TRP A 76 10.01 5.72 2.56
N TYR A 77 9.85 6.97 2.12
CA TYR A 77 8.56 7.68 2.13
C TYR A 77 7.94 7.73 0.73
N SER A 78 6.62 7.54 0.66
CA SER A 78 5.87 7.79 -0.56
C SER A 78 5.76 9.31 -0.78
N PRO A 79 6.06 9.82 -1.99
CA PRO A 79 5.85 11.23 -2.31
C PRO A 79 4.39 11.64 -2.07
N ASN A 80 4.19 12.81 -1.44
CA ASN A 80 2.88 13.44 -1.20
C ASN A 80 1.84 12.54 -0.50
N SER A 81 2.29 11.58 0.32
CA SER A 81 1.42 10.65 1.03
C SER A 81 1.88 10.45 2.47
N ALA A 82 0.98 10.02 3.33
CA ALA A 82 1.32 9.57 4.69
C ALA A 82 1.88 8.14 4.70
N VAL A 83 1.88 7.46 3.55
CA VAL A 83 2.39 6.11 3.40
C VAL A 83 3.92 6.12 3.38
N TYR A 84 4.53 5.29 4.21
CA TYR A 84 5.95 4.97 4.13
C TYR A 84 6.19 3.50 4.42
N VAL A 85 7.37 3.01 4.05
CA VAL A 85 7.77 1.62 4.28
C VAL A 85 9.07 1.53 5.05
N VAL A 86 9.19 0.52 5.89
CA VAL A 86 10.45 0.16 6.56
C VAL A 86 10.97 -1.12 5.90
N ILE A 87 12.00 -0.99 5.07
CA ILE A 87 12.51 -2.03 4.18
C ILE A 87 13.68 -2.75 4.82
N THR A 88 13.68 -4.08 4.72
CA THR A 88 14.76 -4.96 5.17
C THR A 88 15.22 -5.83 4.00
N PRO A 89 16.30 -5.45 3.30
CA PRO A 89 16.82 -6.25 2.18
C PRO A 89 17.38 -7.59 2.69
N ILE A 90 17.07 -8.67 1.99
CA ILE A 90 17.47 -10.04 2.37
C ILE A 90 18.61 -10.52 1.48
N THR A 91 18.38 -10.57 0.17
CA THR A 91 19.37 -11.05 -0.81
C THR A 91 19.13 -10.42 -2.17
N LEU A 92 20.18 -10.30 -2.96
CA LEU A 92 20.06 -9.96 -4.38
C LEU A 92 19.50 -11.16 -5.14
N ILE A 93 18.57 -10.91 -6.05
CA ILE A 93 18.02 -11.86 -7.04
C ILE A 93 18.02 -11.17 -8.40
N THR A 94 17.60 -11.85 -9.46
CA THR A 94 17.53 -11.28 -10.82
C THR A 94 16.73 -9.97 -10.81
N GLY A 95 17.44 -8.86 -11.03
CA GLY A 95 16.88 -7.54 -10.78
C GLY A 95 15.73 -7.16 -11.70
N ASP A 96 15.81 -7.56 -12.96
CA ASP A 96 14.79 -7.29 -13.97
C ASP A 96 13.45 -7.93 -13.60
N GLY A 97 13.46 -9.18 -13.11
CA GLY A 97 12.24 -9.87 -12.68
C GLY A 97 11.56 -9.21 -11.48
N VAL A 98 12.34 -8.68 -10.52
CA VAL A 98 11.77 -7.92 -9.38
C VAL A 98 11.18 -6.61 -9.83
N LYS A 99 11.87 -5.90 -10.74
CA LYS A 99 11.38 -4.64 -11.30
C LYS A 99 10.04 -4.86 -12.01
N GLU A 100 9.98 -5.86 -12.89
CA GLU A 100 8.78 -6.20 -13.63
C GLU A 100 7.64 -6.65 -12.71
N LEU A 101 7.93 -7.50 -11.71
CA LEU A 101 6.97 -7.90 -10.67
C LEU A 101 6.32 -6.66 -10.01
N LEU A 102 7.12 -5.67 -9.61
CA LEU A 102 6.63 -4.47 -8.95
C LEU A 102 5.88 -3.52 -9.89
N GLU A 103 6.26 -3.47 -11.17
CA GLU A 103 5.53 -2.72 -12.20
C GLU A 103 4.16 -3.33 -12.45
N ASN A 104 4.10 -4.63 -12.75
CA ASN A 104 2.87 -5.36 -13.02
C ASN A 104 1.93 -5.39 -11.80
N ALA A 105 2.47 -5.60 -10.59
CA ALA A 105 1.65 -5.58 -9.37
C ALA A 105 1.08 -4.18 -9.10
N ARG A 106 1.85 -3.12 -9.35
CA ARG A 106 1.35 -1.75 -9.21
C ARG A 106 0.23 -1.48 -10.20
N ASP A 107 0.40 -1.86 -11.45
CA ASP A 107 -0.59 -1.61 -12.49
C ASP A 107 -1.89 -2.37 -12.20
N PHE A 108 -1.81 -3.63 -11.74
CA PHE A 108 -2.98 -4.38 -11.24
C PHE A 108 -3.72 -3.65 -10.09
N VAL A 109 -2.98 -3.11 -9.12
CA VAL A 109 -3.58 -2.37 -8.01
C VAL A 109 -4.22 -1.08 -8.49
N MET A 110 -3.59 -0.36 -9.41
CA MET A 110 -4.15 0.87 -10.00
C MET A 110 -5.43 0.57 -10.79
N ASP A 111 -5.43 -0.47 -11.61
CA ASP A 111 -6.62 -0.92 -12.35
C ASP A 111 -7.78 -1.28 -11.40
N THR A 112 -7.45 -1.92 -10.27
CA THR A 112 -8.44 -2.25 -9.24
C THR A 112 -9.05 -0.98 -8.62
N ILE A 113 -8.22 0.02 -8.32
CA ILE A 113 -8.69 1.31 -7.78
C ILE A 113 -9.53 2.06 -8.82
N GLU A 114 -9.13 2.05 -10.09
CA GLU A 114 -9.89 2.71 -11.16
C GLU A 114 -11.26 2.06 -11.39
N LEU A 115 -11.32 0.73 -11.27
CA LEU A 115 -12.56 -0.03 -11.48
C LEU A 115 -13.51 -0.01 -10.28
N ALA A 116 -12.98 -0.16 -9.07
CA ALA A 116 -13.77 -0.39 -7.86
C ALA A 116 -13.65 0.71 -6.80
N GLY A 117 -12.73 1.66 -6.96
CA GLY A 117 -12.40 2.66 -5.95
C GLY A 117 -11.40 2.16 -4.90
N ASP A 118 -11.14 3.00 -3.90
CA ASP A 118 -10.37 2.60 -2.73
C ASP A 118 -11.26 1.84 -1.74
N ASP A 119 -10.81 0.64 -1.37
CA ASP A 119 -11.46 -0.23 -0.39
C ASP A 119 -10.40 -1.10 0.29
N LEU A 120 -10.81 -1.87 1.29
CA LEU A 120 -9.98 -2.83 1.99
C LEU A 120 -9.53 -3.95 1.05
N ILE A 121 -8.28 -4.40 1.22
CA ILE A 121 -7.82 -5.61 0.56
C ILE A 121 -8.66 -6.81 1.04
N PRO A 122 -9.31 -7.56 0.14
CA PRO A 122 -10.11 -8.73 0.50
C PRO A 122 -9.30 -9.74 1.32
N HIS A 123 -9.91 -10.25 2.39
CA HIS A 123 -9.29 -11.22 3.31
C HIS A 123 -7.99 -10.72 3.98
N GLY A 124 -7.65 -9.43 3.88
CA GLY A 124 -6.46 -8.85 4.48
C GLY A 124 -5.14 -9.36 3.89
N ARG A 125 -5.17 -9.91 2.68
CA ARG A 125 -3.99 -10.44 1.99
C ARG A 125 -4.04 -10.12 0.50
N PHE A 126 -2.93 -9.59 0.00
CA PHE A 126 -2.64 -9.44 -1.40
C PHE A 126 -1.50 -10.37 -1.80
N GLU A 127 -1.64 -11.00 -2.97
CA GLU A 127 -0.62 -11.84 -3.56
C GLU A 127 -0.59 -11.59 -5.06
N PHE A 128 0.60 -11.37 -5.59
CA PHE A 128 0.84 -11.17 -7.01
C PHE A 128 2.03 -12.02 -7.43
N THR A 129 1.84 -12.84 -8.45
CA THR A 129 2.86 -13.75 -8.99
C THR A 129 3.37 -13.18 -10.30
N GLY A 130 4.67 -12.92 -10.36
CA GLY A 130 5.38 -12.51 -11.56
C GLY A 130 6.02 -13.70 -12.27
N GLU A 131 6.94 -13.40 -13.17
CA GLU A 131 7.76 -14.40 -13.85
C GLU A 131 8.75 -15.08 -12.89
N ASP A 132 9.36 -16.19 -13.32
CA ASP A 132 10.40 -16.93 -12.57
C ASP A 132 10.02 -17.35 -11.14
N SER A 133 8.72 -17.54 -10.87
CA SER A 133 8.19 -17.86 -9.54
C SER A 133 8.44 -16.77 -8.49
N LEU A 134 8.69 -15.53 -8.92
CA LEU A 134 8.76 -14.39 -8.02
C LEU A 134 7.35 -14.01 -7.57
N PHE A 135 7.22 -13.68 -6.29
CA PHE A 135 5.94 -13.24 -5.74
C PHE A 135 6.11 -12.00 -4.89
N LEU A 136 5.09 -11.15 -4.94
CA LEU A 136 4.85 -10.08 -3.97
C LEU A 136 3.68 -10.53 -3.10
N THR A 137 3.89 -10.56 -1.79
CA THR A 137 2.83 -10.81 -0.81
C THR A 137 2.74 -9.65 0.15
N VAL A 138 1.53 -9.25 0.52
CA VAL A 138 1.25 -8.25 1.55
C VAL A 138 0.11 -8.76 2.43
N ASN A 139 0.30 -8.72 3.75
CA ASN A 139 -0.72 -9.10 4.72
C ASN A 139 -0.98 -7.94 5.68
N ASN A 140 -2.20 -7.83 6.17
CA ASN A 140 -2.56 -6.92 7.26
C ASN A 140 -1.66 -7.15 8.49
N ALA A 141 -1.32 -6.06 9.19
CA ALA A 141 -0.48 -6.08 10.38
C ALA A 141 -1.25 -5.60 11.60
N ASN A 142 -0.97 -6.17 12.79
CA ASN A 142 -1.43 -5.65 14.08
C ASN A 142 -2.94 -5.31 14.17
N ASN A 143 -3.79 -6.11 13.52
CA ASN A 143 -5.24 -5.88 13.42
C ASN A 143 -5.65 -4.59 12.67
N HIS A 144 -4.71 -3.93 11.99
CA HIS A 144 -4.97 -2.86 11.06
C HIS A 144 -5.16 -3.41 9.65
N GLN A 145 -5.93 -2.67 8.85
CA GLN A 145 -6.32 -3.08 7.52
C GLN A 145 -5.60 -2.24 6.48
N THR A 146 -5.07 -2.89 5.45
CA THR A 146 -4.49 -2.22 4.29
C THR A 146 -5.59 -1.97 3.24
N THR A 147 -5.64 -0.75 2.69
CA THR A 147 -6.50 -0.40 1.55
C THR A 147 -5.74 -0.50 0.23
N TRP A 148 -6.45 -0.50 -0.89
CA TRP A 148 -5.84 -0.53 -2.22
C TRP A 148 -4.91 0.67 -2.47
N VAL A 149 -5.31 1.89 -2.09
CA VAL A 149 -4.46 3.09 -2.25
C VAL A 149 -3.21 3.02 -1.38
N VAL A 150 -3.32 2.50 -0.15
CA VAL A 150 -2.15 2.28 0.72
C VAL A 150 -1.18 1.28 0.09
N LEU A 151 -1.70 0.17 -0.45
CA LEU A 151 -0.89 -0.82 -1.14
C LEU A 151 -0.20 -0.23 -2.38
N ALA A 152 -0.91 0.56 -3.19
CA ALA A 152 -0.34 1.25 -4.35
C ALA A 152 0.85 2.15 -3.95
N GLY A 153 0.65 2.93 -2.89
CA GLY A 153 1.70 3.78 -2.31
C GLY A 153 2.90 2.97 -1.83
N ALA A 154 2.66 1.88 -1.10
CA ALA A 154 3.72 1.01 -0.60
C ALA A 154 4.54 0.36 -1.72
N VAL A 155 3.89 -0.22 -2.74
CA VAL A 155 4.56 -0.85 -3.89
C VAL A 155 5.38 0.18 -4.66
N ALA A 156 4.81 1.37 -4.91
CA ALA A 156 5.54 2.46 -5.56
C ALA A 156 6.76 2.90 -4.75
N THR A 157 6.64 2.98 -3.42
CA THR A 157 7.72 3.37 -2.51
C THR A 157 8.85 2.33 -2.48
N VAL A 158 8.52 1.04 -2.44
CA VAL A 158 9.52 -0.03 -2.52
C VAL A 158 10.24 -0.01 -3.87
N LYS A 159 9.50 0.15 -4.97
CA LYS A 159 10.08 0.27 -6.32
C LYS A 159 11.02 1.47 -6.42
N ASP A 160 10.62 2.61 -5.86
CA ASP A 160 11.43 3.82 -5.86
C ASP A 160 12.73 3.64 -5.06
N TYR A 161 12.65 3.06 -3.87
CA TYR A 161 13.83 2.70 -3.08
C TYR A 161 14.81 1.84 -3.89
N MET A 162 14.32 0.74 -4.47
CA MET A 162 15.16 -0.17 -5.26
C MET A 162 15.82 0.53 -6.45
N ARG A 163 15.07 1.43 -7.12
CA ARG A 163 15.57 2.26 -8.21
C ARG A 163 16.67 3.21 -7.75
N VAL A 164 16.44 3.99 -6.69
CA VAL A 164 17.40 5.01 -6.21
C VAL A 164 18.73 4.37 -5.81
N PHE A 165 18.70 3.22 -5.13
CA PHE A 165 19.91 2.52 -4.71
C PHE A 165 20.47 1.56 -5.75
N SER A 166 19.78 1.36 -6.89
CA SER A 166 20.12 0.32 -7.87
C SER A 166 20.25 -1.08 -7.24
N VAL A 167 19.39 -1.38 -6.26
CA VAL A 167 19.35 -2.65 -5.53
C VAL A 167 18.01 -3.31 -5.79
N TRP A 168 18.02 -4.32 -6.65
CA TRP A 168 16.85 -5.15 -6.94
C TRP A 168 17.05 -6.52 -6.29
N GLY A 169 16.13 -6.94 -5.44
CA GLY A 169 16.35 -8.09 -4.58
C GLY A 169 15.13 -8.53 -3.79
N SER A 170 15.28 -9.68 -3.11
CA SER A 170 14.33 -10.13 -2.12
C SER A 170 14.40 -9.22 -0.90
N THR A 171 13.24 -8.82 -0.41
CA THR A 171 13.12 -7.93 0.74
C THR A 171 11.85 -8.24 1.50
N THR A 172 11.86 -7.96 2.81
CA THR A 172 10.64 -7.78 3.59
C THR A 172 10.47 -6.30 3.87
N PHE A 173 9.24 -5.86 4.10
CA PHE A 173 8.98 -4.47 4.46
C PHE A 173 7.73 -4.36 5.32
N PHE A 174 7.71 -3.36 6.20
CA PHE A 174 6.51 -2.95 6.93
C PHE A 174 5.89 -1.74 6.22
N ILE A 175 4.57 -1.67 6.18
CA ILE A 175 3.80 -0.60 5.56
C ILE A 175 3.15 0.21 6.67
N TYR A 176 3.39 1.52 6.65
CA TYR A 176 2.78 2.46 7.57
C TYR A 176 1.90 3.44 6.81
N ASP A 177 0.73 3.79 7.37
CA ASP A 177 -0.07 4.95 6.98
C ASP A 177 -0.11 5.92 8.16
N GLY A 178 0.72 6.97 8.09
CA GLY A 178 0.98 7.85 9.21
C GLY A 178 1.64 7.10 10.37
N VAL A 179 1.03 7.10 11.55
CA VAL A 179 1.61 6.47 12.75
C VAL A 179 1.28 4.98 12.88
N ASN A 180 0.44 4.44 12.00
CA ASN A 180 -0.08 3.08 12.12
C ASN A 180 0.63 2.13 11.16
N GLU A 181 1.18 1.04 11.67
CA GLU A 181 1.58 -0.11 10.84
C GLU A 181 0.32 -0.82 10.36
N VAL A 182 0.11 -0.87 9.05
CA VAL A 182 -1.13 -1.40 8.43
C VAL A 182 -0.90 -2.70 7.66
N GLY A 183 0.35 -3.00 7.28
CA GLY A 183 0.67 -4.23 6.57
C GLY A 183 2.14 -4.64 6.63
N VAL A 184 2.40 -5.91 6.30
CA VAL A 184 3.73 -6.50 6.14
C VAL A 184 3.84 -7.13 4.76
N GLY A 185 4.86 -6.74 4.02
CA GLY A 185 5.14 -7.22 2.68
C GLY A 185 6.42 -8.04 2.55
N LYS A 186 6.45 -8.90 1.54
CA LYS A 186 7.63 -9.68 1.13
C LYS A 186 7.69 -9.79 -0.38
N ILE A 187 8.91 -9.69 -0.91
CA ILE A 187 9.29 -9.91 -2.30
C ILE A 187 10.35 -11.00 -2.37
N GLY A 188 10.26 -11.87 -3.37
CA GLY A 188 11.30 -12.85 -3.75
C GLY A 188 10.80 -14.28 -3.68
#